data_AF-E3MTV8-F1
#
_entry.id   AF-E3MTV8-F1
#
_cell.length_a   1.000
_cell.length_b   1.000
_cell.length_c   1.000
_cell.angle_alpha   90.00
_cell.angle_beta   90.00
_cell.angle_gamma   90.00
#
_symmetry.space_group_name_H-M   'P 1'
#
loop_
_entity.id
_entity.type
_entity.pdbx_description
1 polymer ?
#
loop_
_entity_poly.entity_id
_entity_poly.type
_entity_poly.pdbx_seq_one_letter_code
_entity_poly.pdbx_strand_id
1 'polypeptide(L)'
;MPRLYSARERNLLIIVSLLYLVALWYDFPPTSGISKLKERLRNSKIRRRNIYQEDVTLEELENNLYSKNGYEVVQVTAPVPTLRFVQEPTCEKVFMDWIEVSNRSGNEVPPRRLTAEQQFEVTMNNYSSLIYNYRNSAAKKQKPAKWDIISELMTWKSEILGALSYSFDGVSLHHAMKEHELNEKNGLIVGSLIPWVEVLSLKHGAANILTIEYNQLNIEQKFRDRMSSISPADFASNYEKYLNTFDFAAAFSSIEQLGLGQFGEPIDAIGDLREILKIRCTLKPGGLLFLGLPFGLDAVVFNLHRVYGPIRLAMLMTGFEWVATYSSETNSAIELDKVLREDGTETKNQYTLVLRKV
;
A
#
# COMPACT_ATOMS: atom_id res chain seq x y z
N MET A 1 25.77 37.22 43.65
CA MET A 1 24.77 36.75 44.64
C MET A 1 23.40 37.25 44.20
N PRO A 2 22.58 36.40 43.56
CA PRO A 2 21.32 36.82 42.96
C PRO A 2 20.18 36.72 43.98
N ARG A 3 19.42 37.81 44.12
CA ARG A 3 18.06 37.82 44.69
C ARG A 3 17.14 38.15 43.52
N LEU A 4 16.36 37.18 43.06
CA LEU A 4 15.03 36.78 43.55
C LEU A 4 14.04 37.23 42.47
N TYR A 5 13.66 36.23 41.66
CA TYR A 5 12.68 36.24 40.57
C TYR A 5 11.55 37.26 40.77
N SER A 6 11.23 37.98 39.69
CA SER A 6 10.13 38.94 39.63
C SER A 6 8.82 38.28 40.04
N ALA A 7 7.85 39.07 40.54
CA ALA A 7 6.54 38.56 40.97
C ALA A 7 5.85 37.70 39.88
N ARG A 8 6.13 37.98 38.61
CA ARG A 8 5.63 37.24 37.46
C ARG A 8 6.28 35.87 37.31
N GLU A 9 7.59 35.76 37.50
CA GLU A 9 8.34 34.50 37.47
C GLU A 9 8.04 33.63 38.69
N ARG A 10 7.80 34.24 39.85
CA ARG A 10 7.34 33.51 41.05
C ARG A 10 5.94 32.94 40.86
N ASN A 11 5.03 33.69 40.21
CA ASN A 11 3.70 33.19 39.85
C ASN A 11 3.78 32.09 38.79
N LEU A 12 4.68 32.22 37.81
CA LEU A 12 4.89 31.18 36.79
C LEU A 12 5.43 29.89 37.41
N LEU A 13 6.41 29.98 38.31
CA LEU A 13 6.93 28.84 39.07
C LEU A 13 5.86 28.23 39.97
N ILE A 14 5.03 29.03 40.65
CA ILE A 14 3.91 28.52 41.45
C ILE A 14 2.88 27.81 40.57
N ILE A 15 2.56 28.34 39.38
CA ILE A 15 1.62 27.71 38.44
C ILE A 15 2.21 26.41 37.87
N VAL A 16 3.49 26.39 37.50
CA VAL A 16 4.18 25.20 36.99
C VAL A 16 4.33 24.16 38.10
N SER A 17 4.65 24.55 39.34
CA SER A 17 4.71 23.65 40.48
C SER A 17 3.32 23.15 40.89
N LEU A 18 2.26 23.96 40.79
CA LEU A 18 0.88 23.51 40.99
C LEU A 18 0.44 22.56 39.88
N LEU A 19 0.79 22.81 38.62
CA LEU A 19 0.53 21.89 37.51
C LEU A 19 1.31 20.59 37.65
N TYR A 20 2.55 20.64 38.13
CA TYR A 20 3.39 19.46 38.38
C TYR A 20 2.90 18.68 39.61
N LEU A 21 2.43 19.35 40.66
CA LEU A 21 1.82 18.72 41.83
C LEU A 21 0.42 18.17 41.54
N VAL A 22 -0.36 18.82 40.66
CA VAL A 22 -1.63 18.30 40.13
C VAL A 22 -1.36 17.09 39.22
N ALA A 23 -0.30 17.09 38.43
CA ALA A 23 0.12 15.94 37.63
C ALA A 23 0.69 14.78 38.48
N LEU A 24 1.21 15.07 39.69
CA LEU A 24 1.63 14.06 40.67
C LEU A 24 0.48 13.58 41.58
N TRP A 25 -0.66 14.29 41.59
CA TRP A 25 -1.89 13.90 42.30
C TRP A 25 -2.90 13.18 41.39
N TYR A 26 -2.82 13.37 40.08
CA TYR A 26 -3.48 12.52 39.11
C TYR A 26 -2.59 11.31 38.82
N ASP A 27 -2.80 10.27 39.62
CA ASP A 27 -2.36 8.92 39.30
C ASP A 27 -2.55 8.62 37.81
N PHE A 28 -1.53 7.97 37.22
CA PHE A 28 -1.64 7.15 36.02
C PHE A 28 -3.03 6.50 35.94
N PRO A 29 -3.67 6.43 34.76
CA PRO A 29 -5.02 5.93 34.71
C PRO A 29 -5.04 4.53 35.33
N PRO A 30 -5.96 4.26 36.27
CA PRO A 30 -6.16 2.90 36.77
C PRO A 30 -6.43 2.01 35.56
N THR A 31 -6.09 0.73 35.65
CA THR A 31 -6.35 -0.28 34.61
C THR A 31 -7.81 -0.32 34.11
N SER A 32 -8.74 0.30 34.86
CA SER A 32 -10.13 0.58 34.45
C SER A 32 -10.33 1.69 33.40
N GLY A 33 -9.35 2.58 33.21
CA GLY A 33 -9.38 3.68 32.24
C GLY A 33 -9.10 3.20 30.83
N ILE A 34 -8.15 2.27 30.67
CA ILE A 34 -7.90 1.57 29.40
C ILE A 34 -9.06 0.63 29.08
N SER A 35 -9.67 -0.05 30.07
CA SER A 35 -10.85 -0.87 29.84
C SER A 35 -12.07 -0.02 29.45
N LYS A 36 -12.31 1.12 30.09
CA LYS A 36 -13.38 2.07 29.72
C LYS A 36 -13.12 2.80 28.41
N LEU A 37 -11.87 3.06 28.05
CA LEU A 37 -11.50 3.61 26.74
C LEU A 37 -11.69 2.55 25.64
N LYS A 38 -11.27 1.30 25.89
CA LYS A 38 -11.59 0.15 25.03
C LYS A 38 -13.09 -0.02 24.89
N GLU A 39 -13.89 0.09 25.95
CA GLU A 39 -15.35 -0.03 25.93
C GLU A 39 -16.04 1.15 25.22
N ARG A 40 -15.50 2.38 25.35
CA ARG A 40 -15.94 3.55 24.58
C ARG A 40 -15.57 3.50 23.11
N LEU A 41 -14.40 2.95 22.76
CA LEU A 41 -13.96 2.72 21.38
C LEU A 41 -14.68 1.52 20.75
N ARG A 42 -14.98 0.48 21.52
CA ARG A 42 -15.86 -0.64 21.14
C ARG A 42 -17.26 -0.17 20.77
N ASN A 43 -17.75 0.87 21.45
CA ASN A 43 -19.02 1.54 21.18
C ASN A 43 -18.91 2.78 20.28
N SER A 44 -17.70 3.18 19.85
CA SER A 44 -17.55 4.30 18.91
C SER A 44 -17.91 3.80 17.53
N LYS A 45 -19.16 4.03 17.14
CA LYS A 45 -19.59 3.79 15.76
C LYS A 45 -18.74 4.67 14.85
N ILE A 46 -17.89 4.05 14.03
CA ILE A 46 -17.43 4.67 12.80
C ILE A 46 -18.71 4.92 11.99
N ARG A 47 -19.25 6.14 12.07
CA ARG A 47 -20.45 6.51 11.31
C ARG A 47 -20.09 6.49 9.83
N ARG A 48 -20.32 5.34 9.18
CA ARG A 48 -20.33 5.20 7.73
C ARG A 48 -21.73 5.52 7.22
N ARG A 49 -21.81 6.26 6.12
CA ARG A 49 -22.96 6.18 5.21
C ARG A 49 -22.47 5.41 4.00
N ASN A 50 -22.79 4.12 3.89
CA ASN A 50 -22.91 3.48 2.59
C ASN A 50 -23.79 2.22 2.62
N ILE A 51 -24.33 1.89 1.45
CA ILE A 51 -25.64 1.26 1.23
C ILE A 51 -25.66 -0.28 1.30
N TYR A 52 -24.53 -0.96 1.52
CA TYR A 52 -24.50 -2.42 1.76
C TYR A 52 -23.40 -2.82 2.75
N GLN A 53 -23.65 -2.57 4.04
CA GLN A 53 -23.27 -3.38 5.21
C GLN A 53 -23.38 -2.49 6.46
N GLU A 54 -24.30 -2.85 7.34
CA GLU A 54 -24.49 -2.22 8.65
C GLU A 54 -23.18 -2.27 9.47
N ASP A 55 -22.91 -1.19 10.23
CA ASP A 55 -21.95 -1.03 11.35
C ASP A 55 -21.04 -2.24 11.71
N VAL A 56 -20.14 -2.69 10.83
CA VAL A 56 -19.14 -3.71 11.20
C VAL A 56 -18.17 -3.11 12.21
N THR A 57 -18.15 -3.69 13.41
CA THR A 57 -17.28 -3.21 14.50
C THR A 57 -15.85 -3.68 14.31
N LEU A 58 -14.88 -2.96 14.87
CA LEU A 58 -13.48 -3.40 14.86
C LEU A 58 -13.30 -4.76 15.57
N GLU A 59 -14.05 -5.00 16.64
CA GLU A 59 -14.05 -6.30 17.33
C GLU A 59 -14.52 -7.43 16.42
N GLU A 60 -15.56 -7.18 15.63
CA GLU A 60 -16.03 -8.17 14.67
C GLU A 60 -14.96 -8.48 13.61
N LEU A 61 -14.32 -7.45 13.04
CA LEU A 61 -13.21 -7.63 12.10
C LEU A 61 -12.03 -8.36 12.74
N GLU A 62 -11.70 -8.04 13.98
CA GLU A 62 -10.61 -8.71 14.71
C GLU A 62 -10.90 -10.21 14.84
N ASN A 63 -12.07 -10.58 15.35
CA ASN A 63 -12.45 -11.97 15.59
C ASN A 63 -12.72 -12.78 14.31
N ASN A 64 -13.29 -12.14 13.27
CA ASN A 64 -13.80 -12.85 12.09
C ASN A 64 -12.95 -12.70 10.84
N LEU A 65 -12.02 -11.74 10.79
CA LEU A 65 -11.14 -11.51 9.65
C LEU A 65 -9.67 -11.49 10.07
N TYR A 66 -9.24 -10.55 10.89
CA TYR A 66 -7.83 -10.31 11.15
C TYR A 66 -7.17 -11.49 11.86
N SER A 67 -7.69 -11.94 13.01
CA SER A 67 -7.09 -13.05 13.76
C SER A 67 -7.11 -14.37 12.97
N LYS A 68 -8.17 -14.61 12.18
CA LYS A 68 -8.26 -15.79 11.30
C LYS A 68 -7.24 -15.79 10.18
N ASN A 69 -6.77 -14.61 9.76
CA ASN A 69 -5.76 -14.45 8.74
C ASN A 69 -4.37 -14.14 9.32
N GLY A 70 -4.15 -14.36 10.63
CA GLY A 70 -2.84 -14.22 11.26
C GLY A 70 -2.44 -12.78 11.58
N TYR A 71 -3.40 -11.86 11.68
CA TYR A 71 -3.20 -10.47 12.07
C TYR A 71 -3.78 -10.20 13.46
N GLU A 72 -3.19 -9.27 14.18
CA GLU A 72 -3.75 -8.72 15.41
C GLU A 72 -3.74 -7.19 15.40
N VAL A 73 -4.76 -6.59 16.02
CA VAL A 73 -4.92 -5.14 16.09
C VAL A 73 -4.08 -4.62 17.25
N VAL A 74 -3.03 -3.83 16.94
CA VAL A 74 -2.14 -3.26 17.96
C VAL A 74 -2.54 -1.85 18.36
N GLN A 75 -3.15 -1.10 17.44
CA GLN A 75 -3.60 0.25 17.70
C GLN A 75 -4.90 0.54 16.96
N VAL A 76 -5.86 1.10 17.68
CA VAL A 76 -7.12 1.59 17.11
C VAL A 76 -6.87 2.99 16.55
N THR A 77 -6.31 3.05 15.34
CA THR A 77 -6.13 4.28 14.56
C THR A 77 -7.33 4.48 13.63
N ALA A 78 -7.74 5.73 13.44
CA ALA A 78 -8.73 6.11 12.44
C ALA A 78 -8.02 6.81 11.27
N PRO A 79 -8.42 6.57 10.01
CA PRO A 79 -9.51 5.67 9.57
C PRO A 79 -9.10 4.18 9.47
N VAL A 80 -7.81 3.87 9.47
CA VAL A 80 -7.27 2.51 9.27
C VAL A 80 -6.64 2.01 10.58
N PRO A 81 -7.06 0.88 11.16
CA PRO A 81 -6.43 0.31 12.35
C PRO A 81 -5.01 -0.18 12.02
N THR A 82 -4.11 -0.12 13.00
CA THR A 82 -2.74 -0.64 12.83
C THR A 82 -2.72 -2.12 13.21
N LEU A 83 -2.25 -2.96 12.29
CA LEU A 83 -2.12 -4.40 12.46
C LEU A 83 -0.65 -4.79 12.61
N ARG A 84 -0.40 -5.92 13.26
CA ARG A 84 0.83 -6.70 13.12
C ARG A 84 0.51 -8.16 12.84
N PHE A 85 1.49 -8.89 12.33
CA PHE A 85 1.39 -10.34 12.23
C PHE A 85 1.45 -10.96 13.62
N VAL A 86 0.56 -11.92 13.90
CA VAL A 86 0.64 -12.80 15.07
C VAL A 86 1.92 -13.63 14.99
N GLN A 87 2.19 -14.17 13.80
CA GLN A 87 3.46 -14.79 13.43
C GLN A 87 3.89 -14.23 12.09
N GLU A 88 4.96 -13.44 12.10
CA GLU A 88 5.47 -12.82 10.87
C GLU A 88 5.99 -13.88 9.90
N PRO A 89 5.52 -13.91 8.63
CA PRO A 89 6.00 -14.87 7.67
C PRO A 89 7.45 -14.59 7.30
N THR A 90 8.27 -15.63 7.18
CA THR A 90 9.64 -15.49 6.67
C THR A 90 9.61 -15.11 5.20
N CYS A 91 10.63 -14.39 4.73
CA CYS A 91 10.73 -14.05 3.31
C CYS A 91 10.77 -15.30 2.42
N GLU A 92 11.48 -16.35 2.85
CA GLU A 92 11.44 -17.66 2.18
C GLU A 92 9.99 -18.16 2.00
N LYS A 93 9.19 -18.17 3.07
CA LYS A 93 7.78 -18.60 2.99
C LYS A 93 6.98 -17.75 2.00
N VAL A 94 7.14 -16.43 2.04
CA VAL A 94 6.45 -15.50 1.14
C VAL A 94 6.77 -15.80 -0.33
N PHE A 95 8.04 -15.99 -0.67
CA PHE A 95 8.47 -16.27 -2.03
C PHE A 95 8.09 -17.70 -2.47
N MET A 96 8.23 -18.70 -1.61
CA MET A 96 7.86 -20.08 -1.92
C MET A 96 6.35 -20.23 -2.14
N ASP A 97 5.52 -19.55 -1.34
CA ASP A 97 4.07 -19.52 -1.54
C ASP A 97 3.69 -18.87 -2.87
N TRP A 98 4.39 -17.79 -3.23
CA TRP A 98 4.18 -17.15 -4.53
C TRP A 98 4.54 -18.11 -5.67
N ILE A 99 5.69 -18.80 -5.58
CA ILE A 99 6.14 -19.78 -6.58
C ILE A 99 5.12 -20.91 -6.70
N GLU A 100 4.67 -21.47 -5.58
CA GLU A 100 3.67 -22.54 -5.54
C GLU A 100 2.39 -22.12 -6.27
N VAL A 101 1.83 -20.95 -5.93
CA VAL A 101 0.63 -20.42 -6.57
C VAL A 101 0.86 -20.16 -8.06
N SER A 102 1.99 -19.55 -8.43
CA SER A 102 2.32 -19.23 -9.82
C SER A 102 2.49 -20.46 -10.72
N ASN A 103 2.89 -21.59 -10.14
CA ASN A 103 3.05 -22.87 -10.84
C ASN A 103 1.76 -23.68 -10.96
N ARG A 104 0.68 -23.29 -10.27
CA ARG A 104 -0.64 -23.92 -10.46
C ARG A 104 -1.09 -23.68 -11.90
N SER A 105 -1.82 -24.65 -12.46
CA SER A 105 -2.32 -24.53 -13.83
C SER A 105 -3.17 -23.26 -13.97
N GLY A 106 -2.69 -22.36 -14.82
CA GLY A 106 -3.46 -21.19 -15.25
C GLY A 106 -4.65 -21.60 -16.11
N ASN A 107 -5.50 -20.63 -16.43
CA ASN A 107 -6.65 -20.83 -17.30
C ASN A 107 -6.42 -20.13 -18.64
N GLU A 108 -6.55 -20.86 -19.75
CA GLU A 108 -6.56 -20.26 -21.09
C GLU A 108 -7.66 -19.19 -21.24
N VAL A 109 -8.78 -19.41 -20.54
CA VAL A 109 -9.88 -18.47 -20.42
C VAL A 109 -10.15 -18.24 -18.94
N PRO A 110 -9.92 -17.02 -18.42
CA PRO A 110 -10.22 -16.67 -17.05
C PRO A 110 -11.66 -17.04 -16.64
N PRO A 111 -11.88 -17.49 -15.40
CA PRO A 111 -13.22 -17.81 -14.94
C PRO A 111 -14.09 -16.55 -14.92
N ARG A 112 -15.31 -16.65 -15.48
CA ARG A 112 -16.30 -15.55 -15.44
C ARG A 112 -16.96 -15.39 -14.07
N ARG A 113 -16.96 -16.46 -13.27
CA ARG A 113 -17.56 -16.54 -11.95
C ARG A 113 -16.61 -17.27 -11.02
N LEU A 114 -16.57 -16.83 -9.77
CA LEU A 114 -15.84 -17.50 -8.71
C LEU A 114 -16.69 -18.64 -8.13
N THR A 115 -16.03 -19.65 -7.56
CA THR A 115 -16.72 -20.60 -6.67
C THR A 115 -17.19 -19.87 -5.39
N ALA A 116 -18.10 -20.48 -4.63
CA ALA A 116 -18.56 -19.88 -3.37
C ALA A 116 -17.41 -19.65 -2.37
N GLU A 117 -16.46 -20.59 -2.31
CA GLU A 117 -15.25 -20.50 -1.50
C GLU A 117 -14.34 -19.36 -1.97
N GLN A 118 -14.03 -19.30 -3.27
CA GLN A 118 -13.22 -18.22 -3.83
C GLN A 118 -13.88 -16.86 -3.62
N GLN A 119 -15.20 -16.75 -3.81
CA GLN A 119 -15.94 -15.53 -3.54
C GLN A 119 -15.80 -15.11 -2.08
N PHE A 120 -15.95 -16.04 -1.13
CA PHE A 120 -15.78 -15.78 0.28
C PHE A 120 -14.37 -15.26 0.59
N GLU A 121 -13.33 -15.90 0.06
CA GLU A 121 -11.93 -15.53 0.30
C GLU A 121 -11.56 -14.18 -0.34
N VAL A 122 -11.86 -13.97 -1.64
CA VAL A 122 -11.48 -12.73 -2.34
C VAL A 122 -12.18 -11.52 -1.72
N THR A 123 -13.38 -11.72 -1.16
CA THR A 123 -14.17 -10.66 -0.56
C THR A 123 -13.84 -10.43 0.92
N MET A 124 -12.75 -11.00 1.44
CA MET A 124 -12.38 -10.91 2.85
C MET A 124 -13.50 -11.41 3.76
N ASN A 125 -13.92 -12.67 3.59
CA ASN A 125 -15.00 -13.28 4.36
C ASN A 125 -16.34 -12.53 4.21
N ASN A 126 -16.62 -12.02 3.01
CA ASN A 126 -17.74 -11.13 2.68
C ASN A 126 -17.69 -9.72 3.34
N TYR A 127 -16.56 -9.26 3.87
CA TYR A 127 -16.41 -7.88 4.39
C TYR A 127 -16.11 -6.82 3.31
N SER A 128 -16.12 -7.20 2.03
CA SER A 128 -15.99 -6.30 0.90
C SER A 128 -17.05 -6.60 -0.16
N SER A 129 -17.38 -5.57 -0.96
CA SER A 129 -18.33 -5.73 -2.06
C SER A 129 -17.73 -6.54 -3.21
N LEU A 130 -18.54 -7.34 -3.90
CA LEU A 130 -18.13 -8.03 -5.12
C LEU A 130 -18.95 -7.53 -6.31
N ILE A 131 -18.29 -6.92 -7.28
CA ILE A 131 -18.90 -6.47 -8.54
C ILE A 131 -18.26 -7.26 -9.68
N TYR A 132 -19.09 -7.83 -10.55
CA TYR A 132 -18.60 -8.57 -11.72
C TYR A 132 -18.44 -7.63 -12.92
N ASN A 133 -17.21 -7.40 -13.35
CA ASN A 133 -16.83 -6.63 -14.54
C ASN A 133 -15.77 -7.40 -15.35
N TYR A 134 -16.14 -8.57 -15.84
CA TYR A 134 -15.23 -9.56 -16.41
C TYR A 134 -14.43 -9.06 -17.64
N ARG A 135 -13.15 -9.44 -17.70
CA ARG A 135 -12.28 -9.31 -18.86
C ARG A 135 -11.41 -10.56 -19.05
N ASN A 136 -11.35 -11.04 -20.29
CA ASN A 136 -10.35 -12.03 -20.72
C ASN A 136 -9.17 -11.30 -21.36
N SER A 137 -8.04 -11.28 -20.66
CA SER A 137 -6.76 -10.81 -21.21
C SER A 137 -5.74 -11.93 -21.41
N ALA A 138 -6.08 -13.19 -21.10
CA ALA A 138 -5.20 -14.36 -21.27
C ALA A 138 -4.91 -14.65 -22.74
N ALA A 139 -5.94 -14.58 -23.60
CA ALA A 139 -5.79 -14.82 -25.04
C ALA A 139 -5.17 -13.62 -25.80
N LYS A 140 -5.14 -12.44 -25.18
CA LYS A 140 -4.40 -11.31 -25.72
C LYS A 140 -2.96 -11.50 -25.29
N LYS A 141 -2.04 -11.67 -26.25
CA LYS A 141 -0.62 -11.45 -25.94
C LYS A 141 -0.53 -10.13 -25.18
N GLN A 142 0.15 -10.12 -24.03
CA GLN A 142 0.38 -8.88 -23.30
C GLN A 142 0.89 -7.84 -24.31
N LYS A 143 0.32 -6.63 -24.25
CA LYS A 143 0.75 -5.59 -25.19
C LYS A 143 2.26 -5.41 -25.00
N PRO A 144 3.05 -5.38 -26.10
CA PRO A 144 4.47 -5.18 -25.97
C PRO A 144 4.72 -3.89 -25.19
N ALA A 145 5.62 -3.96 -24.22
CA ALA A 145 6.00 -2.81 -23.45
C ALA A 145 6.68 -1.78 -24.38
N LYS A 146 6.27 -0.51 -24.29
CA LYS A 146 6.81 0.57 -25.12
C LYS A 146 7.95 1.25 -24.37
N TRP A 147 9.13 0.65 -24.46
CA TRP A 147 10.32 1.04 -23.68
C TRP A 147 11.43 1.69 -24.50
N ASP A 148 11.28 1.77 -25.82
CA ASP A 148 12.21 2.44 -26.75
C ASP A 148 12.06 3.97 -26.79
N ILE A 149 11.42 4.55 -25.76
CA ILE A 149 11.07 5.98 -25.66
C ILE A 149 11.55 6.64 -24.37
N ILE A 150 12.43 5.99 -23.58
CA ILE A 150 12.93 6.53 -22.31
C ILE A 150 13.59 7.90 -22.54
N SER A 151 14.40 8.04 -23.59
CA SER A 151 15.02 9.29 -24.04
C SER A 151 14.02 10.41 -24.24
N GLU A 152 12.90 10.11 -24.90
CA GLU A 152 11.83 11.06 -25.17
C GLU A 152 11.17 11.48 -23.85
N LEU A 153 10.77 10.50 -23.02
CA LEU A 153 10.13 10.74 -21.73
C LEU A 153 11.01 11.53 -20.76
N MET A 154 12.34 11.36 -20.78
CA MET A 154 13.26 12.16 -19.96
C MET A 154 13.16 13.66 -20.24
N THR A 155 12.78 14.05 -21.46
CA THR A 155 12.57 15.47 -21.84
C THR A 155 11.24 16.04 -21.35
N TRP A 156 10.29 15.19 -20.97
CA TRP A 156 8.96 15.62 -20.54
C TRP A 156 8.99 16.16 -19.11
N LYS A 157 8.05 17.05 -18.79
CA LYS A 157 7.84 17.52 -17.41
C LYS A 157 7.30 16.37 -16.55
N SER A 158 7.66 16.33 -15.28
CA SER A 158 7.30 15.23 -14.38
C SER A 158 5.79 15.11 -14.16
N GLU A 159 5.06 16.21 -14.20
CA GLU A 159 3.59 16.24 -14.14
C GLU A 159 2.98 15.57 -15.39
N ILE A 160 3.59 15.76 -16.57
CA ILE A 160 3.13 15.13 -17.82
C ILE A 160 3.42 13.62 -17.79
N LEU A 161 4.53 13.20 -17.17
CA LEU A 161 4.83 11.78 -16.99
C LEU A 161 3.80 11.11 -16.09
N GLY A 162 3.44 11.74 -14.96
CA GLY A 162 2.37 11.25 -14.09
C GLY A 162 1.02 11.16 -14.81
N ALA A 163 0.75 12.10 -15.72
CA ALA A 163 -0.44 12.12 -16.56
C ALA A 163 -0.53 10.98 -17.60
N LEU A 164 0.55 10.21 -17.84
CA LEU A 164 0.52 9.02 -18.69
C LEU A 164 -0.20 7.83 -18.03
N SER A 165 -0.31 7.86 -16.70
CA SER A 165 -1.10 6.90 -15.95
C SER A 165 -2.61 7.05 -16.24
N TYR A 166 -3.39 6.04 -15.86
CA TYR A 166 -4.84 6.14 -15.92
C TYR A 166 -5.33 7.33 -15.08
N SER A 167 -6.36 8.04 -15.58
CA SER A 167 -7.05 9.17 -14.89
C SER A 167 -6.19 10.36 -14.43
N PHE A 168 -4.95 10.52 -14.91
CA PHE A 168 -4.00 11.55 -14.46
C PHE A 168 -3.51 11.37 -13.01
N ASP A 169 -3.93 10.31 -12.33
CA ASP A 169 -3.69 10.14 -10.90
C ASP A 169 -2.24 9.82 -10.54
N GLY A 170 -1.45 9.35 -11.51
CA GLY A 170 0.00 9.14 -11.38
C GLY A 170 0.80 10.39 -11.11
N VAL A 171 0.20 11.58 -11.25
CA VAL A 171 0.79 12.83 -10.74
C VAL A 171 0.97 12.77 -9.21
N SER A 172 0.12 12.04 -8.48
CA SER A 172 0.32 11.80 -7.04
C SER A 172 1.66 11.14 -6.71
N LEU A 173 2.14 10.25 -7.58
CA LEU A 173 3.43 9.60 -7.44
C LEU A 173 4.59 10.59 -7.61
N HIS A 174 4.44 11.54 -8.54
CA HIS A 174 5.39 12.63 -8.71
C HIS A 174 5.48 13.49 -7.44
N HIS A 175 4.35 13.87 -6.86
CA HIS A 175 4.30 14.65 -5.61
C HIS A 175 4.97 13.90 -4.45
N ALA A 176 4.66 12.61 -4.29
CA ALA A 176 5.26 11.76 -3.27
C ALA A 176 6.80 11.68 -3.42
N MET A 177 7.31 11.38 -4.62
CA MET A 177 8.74 11.28 -4.87
C MET A 177 9.48 12.63 -4.78
N LYS A 178 8.76 13.74 -4.99
CA LYS A 178 9.32 15.09 -4.82
C LYS A 178 9.55 15.43 -3.35
N GLU A 179 8.64 15.06 -2.47
CA GLU A 179 8.76 15.29 -1.02
C GLU A 179 9.71 14.26 -0.36
N HIS A 180 9.83 13.07 -0.96
CA HIS A 180 10.71 12.00 -0.51
C HIS A 180 11.76 11.67 -1.58
N GLU A 181 12.64 12.63 -1.87
CA GLU A 181 13.63 12.55 -2.96
C GLU A 181 14.44 11.24 -2.97
N LEU A 182 14.77 10.79 -4.18
CA LEU A 182 15.38 9.49 -4.45
C LEU A 182 16.89 9.61 -4.75
N ASN A 183 17.53 10.72 -4.37
CA ASN A 183 18.93 10.99 -4.68
C ASN A 183 19.84 9.81 -4.28
N GLU A 184 20.52 9.27 -5.29
CA GLU A 184 21.46 8.14 -5.19
C GLU A 184 20.85 6.83 -4.66
N LYS A 185 19.51 6.71 -4.68
CA LYS A 185 18.80 5.53 -4.17
C LYS A 185 18.62 4.44 -5.22
N ASN A 186 18.70 3.18 -4.80
CA ASN A 186 18.39 2.04 -5.65
C ASN A 186 16.93 1.61 -5.49
N GLY A 187 16.22 1.49 -6.60
CA GLY A 187 14.79 1.26 -6.64
C GLY A 187 14.38 -0.08 -7.24
N LEU A 188 13.27 -0.63 -6.74
CA LEU A 188 12.52 -1.72 -7.35
C LEU A 188 11.19 -1.17 -7.91
N ILE A 189 10.84 -1.47 -9.16
CA ILE A 189 9.55 -1.09 -9.75
C ILE A 189 8.78 -2.35 -10.14
N VAL A 190 7.48 -2.40 -9.82
CA VAL A 190 6.62 -3.58 -10.09
C VAL A 190 5.53 -3.25 -11.10
N GLY A 191 5.64 -3.86 -12.30
CA GLY A 191 4.71 -3.73 -13.42
C GLY A 191 4.91 -2.45 -14.22
N SER A 192 5.23 -2.56 -15.51
CA SER A 192 5.52 -1.39 -16.35
C SER A 192 5.34 -1.63 -17.85
N LEU A 193 4.23 -1.14 -18.41
CA LEU A 193 4.00 -1.16 -19.86
C LEU A 193 4.68 -0.01 -20.60
N ILE A 194 4.87 1.13 -19.92
CA ILE A 194 5.51 2.36 -20.40
C ILE A 194 6.40 2.83 -19.26
N PRO A 195 7.68 3.18 -19.48
CA PRO A 195 8.65 3.39 -18.41
C PRO A 195 8.49 4.75 -17.70
N TRP A 196 7.27 5.20 -17.43
CA TRP A 196 7.01 6.52 -16.86
C TRP A 196 7.37 6.59 -15.37
N VAL A 197 7.17 5.50 -14.60
CA VAL A 197 7.54 5.44 -13.17
C VAL A 197 9.06 5.41 -13.02
N GLU A 198 9.73 4.68 -13.90
CA GLU A 198 11.18 4.54 -13.96
C GLU A 198 11.82 5.88 -14.31
N VAL A 199 11.36 6.51 -15.40
CA VAL A 199 11.80 7.84 -15.81
C VAL A 199 11.54 8.87 -14.72
N LEU A 200 10.35 8.85 -14.11
CA LEU A 200 10.01 9.74 -13.01
C LEU A 200 10.95 9.56 -11.81
N SER A 201 11.27 8.31 -11.47
CA SER A 201 12.22 7.98 -10.40
C SER A 201 13.63 8.49 -10.70
N LEU A 202 14.12 8.32 -11.94
CA LEU A 202 15.42 8.85 -12.38
C LEU A 202 15.46 10.38 -12.31
N LYS A 203 14.36 11.06 -12.70
CA LYS A 203 14.25 12.53 -12.63
C LYS A 203 14.26 13.04 -11.18
N HIS A 204 13.82 12.23 -10.24
CA HIS A 204 13.88 12.49 -8.79
C HIS A 204 15.15 11.95 -8.11
N GLY A 205 16.17 11.59 -8.90
CA GLY A 205 17.52 11.32 -8.41
C GLY A 205 17.88 9.85 -8.19
N ALA A 206 16.98 8.90 -8.47
CA ALA A 206 17.25 7.47 -8.29
C ALA A 206 18.51 7.03 -9.07
N ALA A 207 19.44 6.35 -8.41
CA ALA A 207 20.68 5.89 -9.04
C ALA A 207 20.43 4.72 -10.00
N ASN A 208 19.84 3.65 -9.50
CA ASN A 208 19.59 2.42 -10.25
C ASN A 208 18.16 1.93 -10.04
N ILE A 209 17.61 1.27 -11.06
CA ILE A 209 16.25 0.78 -11.09
C ILE A 209 16.25 -0.66 -11.62
N LEU A 210 15.65 -1.57 -10.86
CA LEU A 210 15.27 -2.90 -11.34
C LEU A 210 13.76 -2.92 -11.52
N THR A 211 13.28 -3.33 -12.69
CA THR A 211 11.85 -3.43 -13.00
C THR A 211 11.43 -4.89 -13.10
N ILE A 212 10.42 -5.30 -12.34
CA ILE A 212 9.77 -6.60 -12.44
C ILE A 212 8.65 -6.50 -13.47
N GLU A 213 8.78 -7.23 -14.57
CA GLU A 213 7.81 -7.22 -15.66
C GLU A 213 7.83 -8.56 -16.42
N TYR A 214 6.66 -9.02 -16.86
CA TYR A 214 6.53 -10.27 -17.62
C TYR A 214 7.03 -10.12 -19.06
N ASN A 215 6.86 -8.92 -19.63
CA ASN A 215 7.32 -8.61 -20.98
C ASN A 215 8.83 -8.36 -21.01
N GLN A 216 9.46 -8.74 -22.13
CA GLN A 216 10.81 -8.30 -22.41
C GLN A 216 10.83 -6.78 -22.64
N LEU A 217 11.68 -6.08 -21.87
CA LEU A 217 11.79 -4.62 -21.93
C LEU A 217 12.98 -4.21 -22.80
N ASN A 218 12.71 -3.40 -23.84
CA ASN A 218 13.76 -2.85 -24.68
C ASN A 218 14.32 -1.55 -24.06
N ILE A 219 15.29 -1.69 -23.16
CA ILE A 219 15.97 -0.54 -22.54
C ILE A 219 16.99 0.02 -23.52
N GLU A 220 16.88 1.32 -23.83
CA GLU A 220 17.83 2.01 -24.69
C GLU A 220 19.26 1.95 -24.12
N GLN A 221 20.26 1.80 -25.00
CA GLN A 221 21.65 1.49 -24.62
C GLN A 221 22.22 2.42 -23.53
N LYS A 222 21.89 3.72 -23.58
CA LYS A 222 22.41 4.73 -22.66
C LYS A 222 21.83 4.69 -21.24
N PHE A 223 20.80 3.89 -20.99
CA PHE A 223 20.20 3.70 -19.66
C PHE A 223 20.48 2.32 -19.08
N ARG A 224 21.14 1.42 -19.82
CA ARG A 224 21.40 0.03 -19.37
C ARG A 224 22.37 -0.08 -18.20
N ASP A 225 23.10 0.99 -17.91
CA ASP A 225 23.96 1.14 -16.73
C ASP A 225 23.15 1.40 -15.45
N ARG A 226 21.94 1.98 -15.58
CA ARG A 226 21.09 2.40 -14.45
C ARG A 226 19.74 1.72 -14.40
N MET A 227 19.29 1.09 -15.49
CA MET A 227 18.00 0.44 -15.61
C MET A 227 18.18 -1.00 -16.07
N SER A 228 17.49 -1.90 -15.39
CA SER A 228 17.44 -3.32 -15.72
C SER A 228 16.03 -3.86 -15.51
N SER A 229 15.76 -5.04 -16.05
CA SER A 229 14.49 -5.73 -15.87
C SER A 229 14.69 -7.20 -15.54
N ILE A 230 13.70 -7.79 -14.88
CA ILE A 230 13.69 -9.20 -14.50
C ILE A 230 12.26 -9.74 -14.59
N SER A 231 12.11 -11.01 -14.97
CA SER A 231 10.79 -11.64 -14.94
C SER A 231 10.37 -11.91 -13.48
N PRO A 232 9.06 -11.93 -13.17
CA PRO A 232 8.58 -12.28 -11.83
C PRO A 232 9.07 -13.66 -11.36
N ALA A 233 9.15 -14.63 -12.27
CA ALA A 233 9.61 -15.98 -11.97
C ALA A 233 11.12 -16.02 -11.64
N ASP A 234 11.95 -15.33 -12.43
CA ASP A 234 13.38 -15.24 -12.16
C ASP A 234 13.66 -14.46 -10.87
N PHE A 235 12.91 -13.38 -10.64
CA PHE A 235 13.00 -12.61 -9.41
C PHE A 235 12.68 -13.45 -8.18
N ALA A 236 11.55 -14.19 -8.22
CA ALA A 236 11.16 -15.07 -7.13
C ALA A 236 12.15 -16.23 -6.91
N SER A 237 12.67 -16.83 -7.98
CA SER A 237 13.64 -17.93 -7.89
C SER A 237 15.02 -17.48 -7.38
N ASN A 238 15.33 -16.18 -7.48
CA ASN A 238 16.59 -15.59 -7.05
C ASN A 238 16.41 -14.61 -5.88
N TYR A 239 15.32 -14.71 -5.12
CA TYR A 239 14.90 -13.69 -4.16
C TYR A 239 15.98 -13.35 -3.11
N GLU A 240 16.80 -14.34 -2.71
CA GLU A 240 17.89 -14.18 -1.75
C GLU A 240 18.86 -13.07 -2.13
N LYS A 241 19.12 -12.87 -3.44
CA LYS A 241 20.01 -11.81 -3.96
C LYS A 241 19.46 -10.41 -3.72
N TYR A 242 18.17 -10.29 -3.47
CA TYR A 242 17.44 -9.03 -3.40
C TYR A 242 16.96 -8.69 -1.98
N LEU A 243 17.23 -9.55 -0.99
CA LEU A 243 16.82 -9.30 0.39
C LEU A 243 17.50 -8.06 0.94
N ASN A 244 16.69 -7.10 1.40
CA ASN A 244 17.16 -5.82 1.97
C ASN A 244 18.15 -5.06 1.06
N THR A 245 18.01 -5.11 -0.27
CA THR A 245 18.93 -4.43 -1.19
C THR A 245 18.43 -3.09 -1.69
N PHE A 246 17.11 -2.86 -1.72
CA PHE A 246 16.53 -1.65 -2.31
C PHE A 246 16.25 -0.57 -1.24
N ASP A 247 16.55 0.68 -1.58
CA ASP A 247 16.24 1.83 -0.74
C ASP A 247 14.79 2.26 -0.89
N PHE A 248 14.21 2.04 -2.07
CA PHE A 248 12.79 2.26 -2.32
C PHE A 248 12.20 1.22 -3.27
N ALA A 249 10.88 1.15 -3.27
CA ALA A 249 10.10 0.42 -4.24
C ALA A 249 8.92 1.28 -4.71
N ALA A 250 8.49 1.11 -5.96
CA ALA A 250 7.32 1.78 -6.47
C ALA A 250 6.43 0.83 -7.28
N ALA A 251 5.11 0.99 -7.12
CA ALA A 251 4.12 0.30 -7.92
C ALA A 251 2.92 1.24 -8.10
N PHE A 252 2.40 1.33 -9.33
CA PHE A 252 1.26 2.19 -9.63
C PHE A 252 0.30 1.46 -10.57
N SER A 253 -0.94 1.26 -10.11
CA SER A 253 -1.98 0.54 -10.86
C SER A 253 -1.57 -0.86 -11.36
N SER A 254 -0.86 -1.62 -10.53
CA SER A 254 -0.41 -2.99 -10.82
C SER A 254 -0.83 -3.99 -9.74
N ILE A 255 -0.65 -3.64 -8.47
CA ILE A 255 -0.90 -4.52 -7.32
C ILE A 255 -2.37 -4.90 -7.18
N GLU A 256 -3.30 -3.98 -7.45
CA GLU A 256 -4.75 -4.18 -7.31
C GLU A 256 -5.34 -5.29 -8.17
N GLN A 257 -4.63 -5.67 -9.25
CA GLN A 257 -5.08 -6.65 -10.24
C GLN A 257 -4.62 -8.08 -9.89
N LEU A 258 -3.63 -8.23 -9.00
CA LEU A 258 -2.96 -9.49 -8.75
C LEU A 258 -3.88 -10.54 -8.11
N GLY A 259 -3.87 -11.75 -8.67
CA GLY A 259 -4.64 -12.89 -8.16
C GLY A 259 -6.12 -12.90 -8.54
N LEU A 260 -6.56 -12.02 -9.45
CA LEU A 260 -7.94 -12.00 -9.95
C LEU A 260 -8.14 -12.84 -11.22
N GLY A 261 -7.06 -13.34 -11.83
CA GLY A 261 -7.10 -14.26 -12.96
C GLY A 261 -7.29 -13.60 -14.32
N GLN A 262 -7.19 -12.26 -14.41
CA GLN A 262 -7.48 -11.51 -15.64
C GLN A 262 -6.62 -11.96 -16.84
N PHE A 263 -5.38 -12.33 -16.57
CA PHE A 263 -4.38 -12.70 -17.56
C PHE A 263 -4.20 -14.21 -17.68
N GLY A 264 -5.09 -15.00 -17.06
CA GLY A 264 -5.04 -16.45 -17.05
C GLY A 264 -4.24 -17.02 -15.89
N GLU A 265 -3.73 -16.18 -15.00
CA GLU A 265 -3.12 -16.61 -13.75
C GLU A 265 -4.14 -17.31 -12.82
N PRO A 266 -3.70 -18.21 -11.94
CA PRO A 266 -4.56 -18.79 -10.92
C PRO A 266 -5.20 -17.73 -10.02
N ILE A 267 -6.43 -17.98 -9.59
CA ILE A 267 -7.10 -17.13 -8.59
C ILE A 267 -6.37 -17.26 -7.26
N ASP A 268 -6.10 -16.11 -6.64
CA ASP A 268 -5.37 -15.98 -5.40
C ASP A 268 -5.90 -14.77 -4.63
N ALA A 269 -6.71 -15.05 -3.61
CA ALA A 269 -7.45 -14.04 -2.87
C ALA A 269 -6.54 -12.99 -2.21
N ILE A 270 -5.29 -13.36 -1.89
CA ILE A 270 -4.31 -12.51 -1.21
C ILE A 270 -3.11 -12.14 -2.10
N GLY A 271 -3.23 -12.27 -3.43
CA GLY A 271 -2.10 -12.04 -4.34
C GLY A 271 -1.48 -10.64 -4.27
N ASP A 272 -2.30 -9.63 -4.08
CA ASP A 272 -1.89 -8.25 -3.79
C ASP A 272 -1.09 -8.14 -2.48
N LEU A 273 -1.60 -8.71 -1.39
CA LEU A 273 -0.94 -8.72 -0.08
C LEU A 273 0.39 -9.48 -0.14
N ARG A 274 0.45 -10.61 -0.86
CA ARG A 274 1.69 -11.38 -1.04
C ARG A 274 2.73 -10.60 -1.83
N GLU A 275 2.34 -9.86 -2.86
CA GLU A 275 3.28 -9.03 -3.61
C GLU A 275 3.84 -7.89 -2.75
N ILE A 276 3.01 -7.27 -1.90
CA ILE A 276 3.46 -6.26 -0.93
C ILE A 276 4.46 -6.86 0.07
N LEU A 277 4.26 -8.10 0.52
CA LEU A 277 5.23 -8.78 1.38
C LEU A 277 6.53 -9.13 0.66
N LYS A 278 6.50 -9.50 -0.62
CA LYS A 278 7.72 -9.68 -1.43
C LYS A 278 8.51 -8.37 -1.51
N ILE A 279 7.83 -7.26 -1.80
CA ILE A 279 8.45 -5.93 -1.82
C ILE A 279 9.04 -5.60 -0.45
N ARG A 280 8.31 -5.85 0.64
CA ARG A 280 8.81 -5.64 2.00
C ARG A 280 10.09 -6.43 2.26
N CYS A 281 10.20 -7.66 1.80
CA CYS A 281 11.39 -8.49 1.95
C CYS A 281 12.63 -7.91 1.25
N THR A 282 12.45 -7.20 0.13
CA THR A 282 13.56 -6.66 -0.66
C THR A 282 13.97 -5.25 -0.29
N LEU A 283 13.08 -4.49 0.35
CA LEU A 283 13.39 -3.18 0.91
C LEU A 283 14.36 -3.30 2.10
N LYS A 284 15.33 -2.38 2.18
CA LYS A 284 16.14 -2.15 3.38
C LYS A 284 15.23 -1.73 4.55
N PRO A 285 15.61 -2.01 5.81
CA PRO A 285 14.98 -1.37 6.96
C PRO A 285 14.93 0.15 6.78
N GLY A 286 13.77 0.77 6.99
CA GLY A 286 13.54 2.19 6.75
C GLY A 286 13.38 2.62 5.28
N GLY A 287 13.48 1.68 4.33
CA GLY A 287 13.23 1.91 2.91
C GLY A 287 11.76 2.26 2.63
N LEU A 288 11.52 3.00 1.55
CA LEU A 288 10.20 3.54 1.22
C LEU A 288 9.50 2.76 0.12
N LEU A 289 8.22 2.49 0.29
CA LEU A 289 7.32 1.99 -0.74
C LEU A 289 6.38 3.13 -1.16
N PHE A 290 6.45 3.49 -2.44
CA PHE A 290 5.53 4.40 -3.11
C PHE A 290 4.47 3.59 -3.84
N LEU A 291 3.23 3.61 -3.35
CA LEU A 291 2.19 2.69 -3.77
C LEU A 291 0.94 3.43 -4.22
N GLY A 292 0.72 3.48 -5.54
CA GLY A 292 -0.46 4.05 -6.17
C GLY A 292 -1.58 3.01 -6.31
N LEU A 293 -2.70 3.24 -5.62
CA LEU A 293 -3.85 2.32 -5.58
C LEU A 293 -5.19 3.07 -5.65
N PRO A 294 -6.25 2.43 -6.16
CA PRO A 294 -7.61 2.97 -6.11
C PRO A 294 -8.19 2.90 -4.68
N PHE A 295 -8.62 4.05 -4.14
CA PHE A 295 -9.19 4.13 -2.79
C PHE A 295 -10.68 4.38 -2.81
N GLY A 296 -11.39 3.78 -1.86
CA GLY A 296 -12.83 3.92 -1.71
C GLY A 296 -13.36 2.97 -0.66
N LEU A 297 -14.52 2.37 -0.92
CA LEU A 297 -14.99 1.26 -0.12
C LEU A 297 -14.31 -0.04 -0.53
N ASP A 298 -13.96 -0.87 0.46
CA ASP A 298 -13.41 -2.20 0.22
C ASP A 298 -14.29 -2.98 -0.76
N ALA A 299 -13.76 -3.24 -1.95
CA ALA A 299 -14.48 -3.92 -3.01
C ALA A 299 -13.54 -4.69 -3.94
N VAL A 300 -14.09 -5.72 -4.59
CA VAL A 300 -13.47 -6.46 -5.68
C VAL A 300 -14.33 -6.25 -6.92
N VAL A 301 -13.79 -5.53 -7.90
CA VAL A 301 -14.37 -5.40 -9.24
C VAL A 301 -13.83 -6.56 -10.07
N PHE A 302 -14.38 -7.75 -9.86
CA PHE A 302 -13.88 -9.00 -10.41
C PHE A 302 -14.08 -9.11 -11.93
N ASN A 303 -13.06 -9.39 -12.74
CA ASN A 303 -11.69 -9.77 -12.40
C ASN A 303 -10.66 -8.68 -12.73
N LEU A 304 -11.05 -7.41 -12.65
CA LEU A 304 -10.22 -6.27 -13.07
C LEU A 304 -9.28 -5.78 -11.96
N HIS A 305 -9.84 -5.40 -10.82
CA HIS A 305 -9.07 -4.76 -9.75
C HIS A 305 -9.81 -4.82 -8.41
N ARG A 306 -9.09 -4.50 -7.35
CA ARG A 306 -9.63 -4.20 -6.02
C ARG A 306 -9.70 -2.70 -5.79
N VAL A 307 -10.65 -2.25 -4.99
CA VAL A 307 -10.72 -0.90 -4.40
C VAL A 307 -10.39 -1.05 -2.92
N TYR A 308 -9.44 -0.26 -2.42
CA TYR A 308 -8.94 -0.38 -1.06
C TYR A 308 -9.68 0.57 -0.14
N GLY A 309 -10.39 -0.02 0.83
CA GLY A 309 -10.95 0.69 1.96
C GLY A 309 -10.20 0.39 3.25
N PRO A 310 -10.70 0.86 4.40
CA PRO A 310 -10.01 0.72 5.67
C PRO A 310 -9.67 -0.72 6.06
N ILE A 311 -10.46 -1.71 5.62
CA ILE A 311 -10.30 -3.09 6.05
C ILE A 311 -9.09 -3.73 5.36
N ARG A 312 -9.04 -3.69 4.02
CA ARG A 312 -7.95 -4.29 3.26
C ARG A 312 -6.68 -3.46 3.35
N LEU A 313 -6.81 -2.14 3.44
CA LEU A 313 -5.66 -1.25 3.57
C LEU A 313 -4.90 -1.49 4.88
N ALA A 314 -5.60 -1.80 5.98
CA ALA A 314 -4.97 -2.22 7.23
C ALA A 314 -4.09 -3.48 7.06
N MET A 315 -4.60 -4.47 6.33
CA MET A 315 -3.86 -5.70 6.03
C MET A 315 -2.65 -5.40 5.15
N LEU A 316 -2.84 -4.61 4.09
CA LEU A 316 -1.79 -4.22 3.14
C LEU A 316 -0.64 -3.46 3.81
N MET A 317 -0.93 -2.57 4.75
CA MET A 317 0.07 -1.75 5.44
C MET A 317 0.80 -2.50 6.56
N THR A 318 0.46 -3.77 6.84
CA THR A 318 1.09 -4.54 7.92
C THR A 318 2.60 -4.70 7.68
N GLY A 319 3.40 -4.37 8.68
CA GLY A 319 4.86 -4.38 8.58
C GLY A 319 5.47 -3.12 7.96
N PHE A 320 4.64 -2.09 7.75
CA PHE A 320 5.05 -0.75 7.35
C PHE A 320 4.52 0.31 8.32
N GLU A 321 5.24 1.41 8.42
CA GLU A 321 4.78 2.67 8.99
C GLU A 321 4.17 3.52 7.85
N TRP A 322 3.00 4.09 8.09
CA TRP A 322 2.41 5.08 7.18
C TRP A 322 3.13 6.43 7.33
N VAL A 323 3.71 6.93 6.24
CA VAL A 323 4.41 8.22 6.24
C VAL A 323 3.50 9.34 5.75
N ALA A 324 2.87 9.14 4.58
CA ALA A 324 2.05 10.16 3.93
C ALA A 324 1.15 9.57 2.85
N THR A 325 0.19 10.37 2.40
CA THR A 325 -0.71 10.07 1.27
C THR A 325 -0.72 11.28 0.33
N TYR A 326 -0.75 11.05 -0.98
CA TYR A 326 -0.72 12.11 -2.00
C TYR A 326 -1.82 11.90 -3.04
N SER A 327 -2.36 13.01 -3.58
CA SER A 327 -3.27 13.04 -4.73
C SER A 327 -2.63 13.75 -5.92
N SER A 328 -3.29 13.67 -7.07
CA SER A 328 -2.94 14.42 -8.29
C SER A 328 -3.22 15.92 -8.18
N GLU A 329 -4.07 16.35 -7.23
CA GLU A 329 -4.55 17.73 -7.13
C GLU A 329 -3.62 18.66 -6.34
N THR A 330 -2.88 18.12 -5.37
CA THR A 330 -2.07 18.92 -4.45
C THR A 330 -0.65 18.39 -4.32
N ASN A 331 0.32 19.30 -4.31
CA ASN A 331 1.74 18.96 -4.17
C ASN A 331 2.16 18.54 -2.74
N SER A 332 1.26 18.68 -1.76
CA SER A 332 1.52 18.35 -0.36
C SER A 332 0.76 17.10 0.05
N ALA A 333 1.27 16.42 1.09
CA ALA A 333 0.56 15.31 1.71
C ALA A 333 -0.85 15.69 2.15
N ILE A 334 -1.78 14.75 1.99
CA ILE A 334 -3.18 14.86 2.39
C ILE A 334 -3.51 13.83 3.47
N GLU A 335 -4.54 14.14 4.25
CA GLU A 335 -5.03 13.23 5.28
C GLU A 335 -5.75 12.04 4.64
N LEU A 336 -5.42 10.83 5.08
CA LEU A 336 -5.98 9.59 4.54
C LEU A 336 -7.51 9.49 4.69
N ASP A 337 -8.08 10.15 5.71
CA ASP A 337 -9.52 10.17 5.94
C ASP A 337 -10.31 10.95 4.88
N LYS A 338 -9.68 11.89 4.18
CA LYS A 338 -10.30 12.65 3.09
C LYS A 338 -10.56 11.79 1.86
N VAL A 339 -9.65 10.85 1.58
CA VAL A 339 -9.68 10.02 0.37
C VAL A 339 -10.39 8.69 0.58
N LEU A 340 -10.36 8.13 1.80
CA LEU A 340 -11.14 6.94 2.14
C LEU A 340 -12.64 7.21 2.35
N ARG A 341 -13.05 8.49 2.26
CA ARG A 341 -14.45 8.92 2.36
C ARG A 341 -15.19 8.91 1.04
N GLU A 342 -14.53 8.66 -0.09
CA GLU A 342 -15.18 8.56 -1.39
C GLU A 342 -16.19 7.42 -1.44
N ASP A 343 -17.40 7.73 -1.91
CA ASP A 343 -18.55 6.82 -2.01
C ASP A 343 -18.52 6.04 -3.33
N GLY A 344 -17.55 5.13 -3.47
CA GLY A 344 -17.46 4.30 -4.67
C GLY A 344 -16.87 2.93 -4.40
N THR A 345 -17.59 1.87 -4.79
CA THR A 345 -17.09 0.49 -4.87
C THR A 345 -16.46 0.16 -6.23
N GLU A 346 -16.55 1.09 -7.20
CA GLU A 346 -16.03 0.97 -8.56
C GLU A 346 -15.13 2.16 -8.94
N THR A 347 -14.72 2.95 -7.94
CA THR A 347 -13.84 4.10 -8.17
C THR A 347 -12.52 3.67 -8.77
N LYS A 348 -12.02 4.54 -9.65
CA LYS A 348 -10.71 4.39 -10.29
C LYS A 348 -9.75 5.50 -9.89
N ASN A 349 -10.18 6.40 -8.99
CA ASN A 349 -9.35 7.47 -8.48
C ASN A 349 -8.22 6.85 -7.67
N GLN A 350 -6.98 7.13 -8.07
CA GLN A 350 -5.81 6.57 -7.41
C GLN A 350 -5.08 7.59 -6.56
N TYR A 351 -4.58 7.11 -5.43
CA TYR A 351 -3.79 7.88 -4.49
C TYR A 351 -2.48 7.15 -4.22
N THR A 352 -1.42 7.92 -3.98
CA THR A 352 -0.12 7.33 -3.65
C THR A 352 0.07 7.32 -2.14
N LEU A 353 0.26 6.13 -1.57
CA LEU A 353 0.80 5.97 -0.22
C LEU A 353 2.32 5.98 -0.24
N VAL A 354 2.89 6.60 0.79
CA VAL A 354 4.29 6.42 1.15
C VAL A 354 4.34 5.63 2.44
N LEU A 355 4.91 4.44 2.35
CA LEU A 355 5.01 3.47 3.43
C LEU A 355 6.49 3.22 3.73
N ARG A 356 6.89 3.24 5.00
CA ARG A 356 8.26 2.96 5.42
C ARG A 356 8.34 1.56 5.99
N LYS A 357 9.27 0.73 5.53
CA LYS A 357 9.50 -0.60 6.11
C LYS A 357 9.94 -0.46 7.57
N VAL A 358 9.22 -1.14 8.47
CA VAL A 358 9.55 -1.28 9.90
C VAL A 358 10.51 -2.43 10.10
#